data_AF-A0A511TG26-F1
#
_entry.id   AF-A0A511TG26-F1
#
_cell.length_a   1.000
_cell.length_b   1.000
_cell.length_c   1.000
_cell.angle_alpha   90.00
_cell.angle_beta   90.00
_cell.angle_gamma   90.00
#
_symmetry.space_group_name_H-M   'P 1'
#
loop_
_entity.id
_entity.type
_entity.pdbx_description
1 polymer ?
#
loop_
_entity_poly.entity_id
_entity_poly.type
_entity_poly.pdbx_seq_one_letter_code
_entity_poly.pdbx_strand_id
1 'polypeptide(L)' 'MLLELSEVEGRELKQALDTALRELLDEIARTDQRAYRDMLRERHDRLEQLNRRLEMSLEGNPVYA' A
#
# COMPACT_ATOMS: atom_id res chain seq x y z
N MET A 1 -9.40 8.17 -17.64
CA MET A 1 -8.80 6.92 -18.14
C MET A 1 -8.72 5.98 -16.95
N LEU A 2 -9.44 4.86 -16.98
CA LEU A 2 -9.26 3.79 -15.98
C LEU A 2 -8.07 2.97 -16.46
N LEU A 3 -6.98 2.95 -15.69
CA LEU A 3 -5.92 1.97 -15.90
C LEU A 3 -6.39 0.67 -15.27
N GLU A 4 -6.62 -0.34 -16.10
CA GLU A 4 -6.73 -1.72 -15.63
C GLU A 4 -5.31 -2.26 -15.48
N LEU A 5 -4.99 -2.73 -14.28
CA LEU A 5 -3.73 -3.43 -14.04
C LEU A 5 -3.92 -4.87 -14.48
N SER A 6 -2.96 -5.42 -15.21
CA SER A 6 -2.85 -6.87 -15.35
C SER A 6 -2.62 -7.51 -13.97
N GLU A 7 -2.88 -8.81 -13.83
CA GLU A 7 -2.62 -9.50 -12.56
C GLU A 7 -1.16 -9.40 -12.10
N VAL A 8 -0.23 -9.42 -13.05
CA VAL A 8 1.21 -9.29 -12.78
C VAL A 8 1.51 -7.89 -12.24
N GLU A 9 1.06 -6.85 -12.93
CA GLU A 9 1.24 -5.46 -12.48
C GLU A 9 0.54 -5.19 -11.14
N GLY A 10 -0.61 -5.81 -10.91
CA GLY A 10 -1.32 -5.72 -9.63
C GLY A 10 -0.54 -6.36 -8.48
N ARG A 11 0.06 -7.54 -8.70
CA ARG A 11 0.93 -8.20 -7.70
C ARG A 11 2.22 -7.42 -7.45
N GLU A 12 2.84 -6.89 -8.50
CA GLU A 12 4.04 -6.05 -8.38
C GLU A 12 3.74 -4.77 -7.60
N LEU A 13 2.62 -4.12 -7.89
CA LEU A 13 2.17 -2.94 -7.14
C LEU A 13 1.87 -3.27 -5.68
N LYS A 14 1.24 -4.42 -5.40
CA LYS A 14 0.98 -4.90 -4.04
C LYS A 14 2.30 -5.06 -3.27
N GLN A 15 3.27 -5.72 -3.88
CA GLN A 15 4.59 -5.91 -3.28
C GLN A 15 5.30 -4.58 -3.03
N ALA A 16 5.24 -3.63 -3.97
CA ALA A 16 5.83 -2.31 -3.81
C ALA A 16 5.16 -1.51 -2.67
N LEU A 17 3.83 -1.59 -2.56
CA LEU A 17 3.08 -0.96 -1.46
C LEU A 17 3.42 -1.58 -0.11
N ASP A 18 3.50 -2.91 -0.02
CA ASP A 18 3.87 -3.60 1.22
C ASP A 18 5.29 -3.21 1.69
N THR A 19 6.24 -3.07 0.78
CA THR A 19 7.59 -2.57 1.10
C THR A 19 7.54 -1.13 1.61
N ALA A 20 6.86 -0.24 0.90
CA ALA A 20 6.75 1.18 1.28
C ALA A 20 6.06 1.36 2.65
N LEU A 21 5.06 0.54 2.96
CA LEU A 21 4.38 0.56 4.26
C LEU A 21 5.32 0.18 5.40
N ARG A 22 6.15 -0.85 5.22
CA ARG A 22 7.17 -1.24 6.21
C ARG A 22 8.21 -0.16 6.41
N GLU A 23 8.71 0.44 5.34
CA GLU A 23 9.65 1.56 5.40
C GLU A 23 9.08 2.76 6.15
N LEU A 24 7.80 3.09 5.93
CA LEU A 24 7.11 4.15 6.67
C LEU A 24 6.96 3.84 8.15
N LEU A 25 6.68 2.59 8.52
CA LEU A 25 6.62 2.19 9.94
C LEU A 25 7.99 2.36 10.62
N ASP A 26 9.07 1.95 9.94
CA ASP A 26 10.43 2.14 10.42
C ASP A 26 10.78 3.63 10.59
N GLU A 27 10.37 4.47 9.63
CA GLU A 27 10.60 5.91 9.69
C GLU A 27 9.79 6.57 10.82
N ILE A 28 8.51 6.20 10.98
CA ILE A 28 7.65 6.65 12.09
C ILE A 28 8.27 6.30 13.45
N ALA A 29 8.81 5.10 13.57
CA ALA A 29 9.42 4.61 14.80
C ALA A 29 10.70 5.39 15.17
N ARG A 30 11.43 5.88 14.17
CA ARG A 30 12.68 6.65 14.35
C ARG A 30 12.47 8.16 14.38
N THR A 31 11.25 8.64 14.17
CA THR A 31 10.95 10.08 14.12
C THR A 31 10.55 10.63 15.49
N ASP A 32 11.38 11.53 16.02
CA ASP A 32 11.10 12.23 17.28
C ASP A 32 10.22 13.49 17.09
N GLN A 33 10.30 14.12 15.92
CA GLN A 33 9.52 15.32 15.63
C GLN A 33 8.04 14.97 15.44
N ARG A 34 7.20 15.35 16.41
CA ARG A 34 5.77 15.02 16.43
C ARG A 34 5.03 15.36 15.13
N ALA A 35 5.19 16.58 14.62
CA ALA A 35 4.51 17.02 13.41
C ALA A 35 4.88 16.17 12.17
N TYR A 36 6.17 15.83 12.04
CA TYR A 36 6.64 14.96 10.96
C TYR A 36 6.11 13.54 11.12
N ARG A 37 6.12 13.00 12.35
CA ARG A 37 5.57 11.68 12.65
C ARG A 37 4.07 11.58 12.34
N ASP A 38 3.31 12.62 12.64
CA ASP A 38 1.88 12.66 12.35
C ASP A 38 1.61 12.69 10.84
N MET A 39 2.42 13.44 10.07
CA MET A 39 2.38 13.41 8.60
C MET A 39 2.72 12.03 8.03
N LEU A 40 3.74 11.35 8.57
CA LEU A 40 4.11 10.00 8.14
C LEU A 40 2.99 8.98 8.43
N ARG A 41 2.32 9.10 9.58
CA ARG A 41 1.16 8.26 9.92
C ARG A 41 0.00 8.46 8.96
N GLU A 42 -0.33 9.71 8.64
CA GLU A 42 -1.38 10.00 7.66
C GLU A 42 -1.05 9.41 6.28
N ARG A 43 0.21 9.51 5.86
CA ARG A 43 0.68 8.88 4.63
C ARG A 43 0.55 7.35 4.69
N HIS A 44 0.98 6.74 5.79
CA HIS A 44 0.87 5.31 6.01
C HIS A 44 -0.60 4.85 5.90
N ASP A 45 -1.53 5.52 6.59
CA ASP A 45 -2.94 5.17 6.59
C ASP A 45 -3.57 5.23 5.18
N ARG A 46 -3.19 6.24 4.39
CA ARG A 46 -3.64 6.37 2.98
C ARG A 46 -3.11 5.22 2.12
N LEU A 47 -1.84 4.84 2.27
CA LEU A 47 -1.26 3.72 1.52
C LEU A 47 -1.85 2.38 1.96
N GLU A 48 -2.11 2.21 3.26
CA GLU A 48 -2.74 0.99 3.80
C GLU A 48 -4.17 0.80 3.29
N GLN A 49 -4.92 1.90 3.13
CA GLN A 49 -6.23 1.85 2.49
C GLN A 49 -6.14 1.45 1.01
N LEU A 50 -5.14 1.95 0.28
CA LEU A 50 -4.92 1.55 -1.12
C LEU A 50 -4.49 0.08 -1.22
N ASN A 51 -3.62 -0.37 -0.32
CA ASN A 51 -3.11 -1.73 -0.26
C ASN A 51 -4.23 -2.76 -0.06
N ARG A 52 -5.15 -2.49 0.87
CA ARG A 52 -6.34 -3.32 1.10
C ARG A 52 -7.31 -3.33 -0.08
N ARG A 53 -7.50 -2.19 -0.74
CA ARG A 53 -8.33 -2.13 -1.96
C ARG A 53 -7.73 -2.94 -3.10
N LEU A 54 -6.41 -2.91 -3.24
CA LEU A 54 -5.70 -3.70 -4.24
C LEU A 54 -5.78 -5.20 -3.92
N GLU A 55 -5.63 -5.59 -2.65
CA GLU A 55 -5.81 -6.97 -2.19
C GLU A 55 -7.19 -7.52 -2.55
N MET A 56 -8.26 -6.81 -2.19
CA MET A 56 -9.63 -7.21 -2.56
C MET A 56 -9.84 -7.29 -4.08
N SER A 57 -9.18 -6.43 -4.86
CA SER A 57 -9.26 -6.47 -6.32
C SER A 57 -8.54 -7.67 -6.92
N LEU A 58 -7.47 -8.15 -6.27
CA LEU A 58 -6.70 -9.32 -6.69
C LEU A 58 -7.40 -10.63 -6.27
N GLU A 59 -7.97 -10.67 -5.06
CA GLU A 59 -8.74 -11.82 -4.55
C GLU A 59 -10.08 -11.98 -5.28
N GLY A 60 -10.70 -10.87 -5.68
CA GLY A 60 -11.94 -10.83 -6.46
C GLY A 60 -11.81 -11.27 -7.91
N ASN A 61 -10.62 -11.69 -8.37
CA ASN A 61 -10.39 -12.32 -9.66
C ASN A 61 -10.21 -13.84 -9.49
N PRO A 62 -11.27 -14.61 -9.17
CA PRO A 62 -11.19 -16.06 -9.10
C PRO A 62 -11.00 -16.60 -10.52
N VAL A 63 -9.78 -17.04 -10.83
CA VAL A 63 -9.53 -17.94 -11.95
C VAL A 63 -10.23 -19.26 -11.66
N TYR A 64 -11.49 -19.37 -12.08
CA TYR A 64 -12.02 -20.62 -12.61
C TYR A 64 -11.66 -20.66 -14.10
N ALA A 65 -10.46 -21.15 -14.40
CA ALA A 65 -10.08 -21.66 -15.71
C ALA A 65 -8.97 -22.70 -15.53
#